data_AF-A0A160EBX8-F1
#
_entry.id   AF-A0A160EBX8-F1
#
_cell.length_a   1.000
_cell.length_b   1.000
_cell.length_c   1.000
_cell.angle_alpha   90.00
_cell.angle_beta   90.00
_cell.angle_gamma   90.00
#
_symmetry.space_group_name_H-M   'P 1'
#
loop_
_entity.id
_entity.type
_entity.pdbx_description
1 polymer ?
#
loop_
_entity_poly.entity_id
_entity_poly.type
_entity_poly.pdbx_seq_one_letter_code
_entity_poly.pdbx_strand_id
1 'polypeptide(L)'
;TAVTAENGNTTTVVVGTPATVVGVYGTLTINADGTYSYQATADMANVGKVDSFTYTVTDPVTGRTDTATLHVQVGSPDVDVTWNTADPSADATL
;
A
#
# COMPACT_ATOMS: atom_id res chain seq x y z
N THR A 1 -7.91 12.50 -6.88
CA THR A 1 -7.59 11.29 -6.12
C THR A 1 -6.34 10.61 -6.66
N ALA A 2 -5.37 10.31 -5.81
CA ALA A 2 -4.11 9.67 -6.21
C ALA A 2 -3.58 8.77 -5.10
N VAL A 3 -2.70 7.83 -5.45
CA VAL A 3 -1.98 6.96 -4.54
C VAL A 3 -0.50 7.11 -4.79
N THR A 4 0.28 7.28 -3.73
CA THR A 4 1.74 7.35 -3.78
C THR A 4 2.34 6.22 -2.94
N ALA A 5 3.20 5.41 -3.54
CA ALA A 5 4.01 4.42 -2.81
C ALA A 5 5.22 5.07 -2.13
N GLU A 6 5.79 4.40 -1.12
CA GLU A 6 6.98 4.86 -0.38
C GLU A 6 8.23 5.08 -1.26
N ASN A 7 8.33 4.39 -2.40
CA ASN A 7 9.38 4.62 -3.40
C ASN A 7 9.15 5.89 -4.26
N GLY A 8 8.11 6.66 -3.96
CA GLY A 8 7.75 7.90 -4.66
C GLY A 8 6.90 7.70 -5.92
N ASN A 9 6.53 6.46 -6.26
CA ASN A 9 5.70 6.20 -7.43
C ASN A 9 4.25 6.66 -7.18
N THR A 10 3.74 7.57 -8.01
CA THR A 10 2.40 8.15 -7.86
C THR A 10 1.52 7.80 -9.06
N THR A 11 0.34 7.26 -8.77
CA THR A 11 -0.68 6.96 -9.78
C THR A 11 -1.99 7.67 -9.45
N THR A 12 -2.64 8.27 -10.44
CA THR A 12 -3.99 8.84 -10.28
C THR A 12 -5.04 7.73 -10.31
N VAL A 13 -6.02 7.81 -9.42
CA VAL A 13 -7.14 6.85 -9.37
C VAL A 13 -8.36 7.51 -10.02
N VAL A 14 -8.91 6.85 -11.05
CA VAL A 14 -10.07 7.33 -11.81
C VAL A 14 -11.25 6.39 -11.59
N VAL A 15 -12.45 6.94 -11.41
CA VAL A 15 -13.67 6.15 -11.22
C VAL A 15 -13.89 5.22 -12.41
N GLY A 16 -14.14 3.93 -12.13
CA GLY A 16 -14.39 2.90 -13.13
C GLY A 16 -13.14 2.29 -13.77
N THR A 17 -11.93 2.74 -13.40
CA THR A 17 -10.67 2.14 -13.88
C THR A 17 -9.75 1.85 -12.69
N PRO A 18 -9.37 0.58 -12.45
CA PRO A 18 -8.38 0.25 -11.43
C PRO A 18 -7.03 0.93 -11.73
N ALA A 19 -6.39 1.45 -10.70
CA ALA A 19 -5.05 2.00 -10.76
C ALA A 19 -4.04 0.98 -10.22
N THR A 20 -2.90 0.86 -10.88
CA THR A 20 -1.78 0.02 -10.43
C THR A 20 -0.63 0.90 -9.92
N VAL A 21 -0.11 0.55 -8.75
CA VAL A 21 1.00 1.24 -8.09
C VAL A 21 2.06 0.22 -7.70
N VAL A 22 3.25 0.36 -8.27
CA VAL A 22 4.38 -0.51 -7.94
C VAL A 22 5.04 0.01 -6.68
N GLY A 23 4.98 -0.76 -5.59
CA GLY A 23 5.67 -0.52 -4.32
C GLY A 23 7.10 -1.07 -4.33
N VAL A 24 7.71 -1.18 -3.16
CA VAL A 24 9.07 -1.75 -3.02
C VAL A 24 9.00 -3.26 -2.98
N TYR A 25 8.04 -3.82 -2.23
CA TYR A 25 7.93 -5.26 -1.96
C TYR A 25 6.81 -5.95 -2.72
N GLY A 26 6.01 -5.20 -3.48
CA GLY A 26 4.92 -5.72 -4.29
C GLY A 26 4.19 -4.66 -5.08
N THR A 27 3.03 -5.02 -5.62
CA THR A 27 2.19 -4.16 -6.45
C THR A 27 0.78 -4.06 -5.88
N LEU A 28 0.32 -2.83 -5.67
CA LEU A 28 -1.04 -2.51 -5.27
C LEU A 28 -1.90 -2.25 -6.51
N THR A 29 -3.08 -2.87 -6.57
CA THR A 29 -4.15 -2.49 -7.50
C THR A 29 -5.32 -1.96 -6.69
N ILE A 30 -5.81 -0.76 -7.00
CA ILE A 30 -6.80 -0.04 -6.19
C ILE A 30 -7.85 0.66 -7.06
N ASN A 31 -9.10 0.58 -6.62
CA ASN A 31 -10.24 1.25 -7.25
C ASN A 31 -10.61 2.54 -6.50
N ALA A 32 -11.36 3.42 -7.17
CA ALA A 32 -11.80 4.69 -6.58
C ALA A 32 -12.75 4.52 -5.37
N ASP A 33 -13.41 3.37 -5.24
CA ASP A 33 -14.25 3.02 -4.08
C ASP A 33 -13.46 2.51 -2.87
N GLY A 34 -12.12 2.44 -2.98
CA GLY A 34 -11.22 1.97 -1.94
C GLY A 34 -11.04 0.46 -1.89
N THR A 35 -11.71 -0.33 -2.72
CA THR A 35 -11.39 -1.75 -2.86
C THR A 35 -10.01 -1.93 -3.48
N TYR A 36 -9.22 -2.84 -2.94
CA TYR A 36 -7.85 -3.07 -3.40
C TYR A 36 -7.45 -4.55 -3.36
N SER A 37 -6.44 -4.88 -4.14
CA SER A 37 -5.68 -6.11 -4.05
C SER A 37 -4.19 -5.80 -4.03
N TYR A 38 -3.40 -6.64 -3.37
CA TYR A 38 -1.96 -6.51 -3.32
C TYR A 38 -1.32 -7.83 -3.73
N GLN A 39 -0.32 -7.75 -4.59
CA GLN A 39 0.50 -8.88 -5.00
C GLN A 39 1.93 -8.64 -4.54
N ALA A 40 2.38 -9.41 -3.54
CA ALA A 40 3.77 -9.38 -3.11
C ALA A 40 4.69 -9.87 -4.24
N THR A 41 5.86 -9.25 -4.37
CA THR A 41 6.98 -9.76 -5.17
C THR A 41 7.55 -10.97 -4.46
N ALA A 42 7.64 -12.09 -5.18
CA ALA A 42 8.13 -13.35 -4.63
C ALA A 42 9.66 -13.31 -4.39
N ASP A 43 10.04 -12.82 -3.21
CA ASP A 43 11.42 -12.77 -2.72
C ASP A 43 11.43 -13.01 -1.20
N MET A 44 12.25 -13.95 -0.73
CA MET A 44 12.38 -14.23 0.70
C MET A 44 12.96 -13.04 1.47
N ALA A 45 13.74 -12.17 0.82
CA ALA A 45 14.28 -10.95 1.44
C ALA A 45 13.19 -9.94 1.82
N ASN A 46 11.98 -10.07 1.25
CA ASN A 46 10.84 -9.20 1.53
C ASN A 46 10.01 -9.68 2.72
N VAL A 47 10.23 -10.90 3.22
CA VAL A 47 9.48 -11.41 4.38
C VAL A 47 9.84 -10.59 5.62
N GLY A 48 8.82 -10.12 6.34
CA GLY A 48 8.97 -9.21 7.47
C GLY A 48 9.07 -7.73 7.08
N LYS A 49 8.97 -7.40 5.78
CA LYS A 49 8.96 -6.01 5.30
C LYS A 49 7.56 -5.44 5.18
N VAL A 50 7.46 -4.11 5.22
CA VAL A 50 6.21 -3.37 5.05
C VAL A 50 6.28 -2.46 3.83
N ASP A 51 5.29 -2.55 2.95
CA ASP A 51 5.03 -1.52 1.93
C ASP A 51 4.04 -0.49 2.47
N SER A 52 4.33 0.81 2.29
CA SER A 52 3.42 1.92 2.62
C SER A 52 2.91 2.65 1.38
N PHE A 53 1.58 2.86 1.32
CA PHE A 53 0.91 3.59 0.26
C PHE A 53 0.05 4.71 0.84
N THR A 54 0.31 5.96 0.46
CA THR A 54 -0.51 7.12 0.85
C THR A 54 -1.57 7.38 -0.21
N TYR A 55 -2.82 7.21 0.17
CA TYR A 55 -3.99 7.52 -0.64
C TYR A 55 -4.51 8.93 -0.32
N THR A 56 -4.74 9.73 -1.35
CA THR A 56 -5.35 11.06 -1.24
C THR A 56 -6.67 11.08 -2.00
N VAL A 57 -7.79 11.25 -1.30
CA VAL A 57 -9.10 11.51 -1.88
C VAL A 57 -9.22 12.99 -2.19
N THR A 58 -9.85 13.33 -3.32
CA THR A 58 -10.20 14.72 -3.64
C THR A 58 -11.68 14.79 -3.92
N ASP A 59 -12.41 15.65 -3.20
CA ASP A 59 -13.78 16.01 -3.53
C ASP A 59 -13.78 16.80 -4.85
N PRO A 60 -14.41 16.29 -5.92
CA PRO A 60 -14.37 16.95 -7.23
C PRO A 60 -15.16 18.26 -7.30
N VAL A 61 -16.06 18.51 -6.35
CA VAL A 61 -16.89 19.73 -6.29
C VAL A 61 -16.21 20.81 -5.47
N THR A 62 -15.68 20.45 -4.30
CA THR A 62 -15.11 21.44 -3.36
C THR A 62 -13.59 21.56 -3.45
N GLY A 63 -12.91 20.62 -4.10
CA GLY A 63 -11.45 20.56 -4.20
C GLY A 63 -10.76 20.18 -2.89
N ARG A 64 -11.52 19.90 -1.82
CA ARG A 64 -10.96 19.45 -0.54
C ARG A 64 -10.33 18.07 -0.69
N THR A 65 -9.26 17.85 0.07
CA THR A 65 -8.55 16.58 0.08
C THR A 65 -8.54 15.96 1.45
N ASP A 66 -8.54 14.63 1.49
CA ASP A 66 -8.28 13.85 2.69
C ASP A 66 -7.28 12.74 2.38
N THR A 67 -6.51 12.32 3.38
CA THR A 67 -5.39 11.40 3.21
C THR A 67 -5.47 10.24 4.18
N ALA A 68 -5.19 9.03 3.70
CA ALA A 68 -5.02 7.84 4.51
C ALA A 68 -3.79 7.05 4.03
N THR A 69 -3.14 6.31 4.94
CA THR A 69 -2.02 5.44 4.60
C THR A 69 -2.42 3.98 4.80
N LEU A 70 -2.17 3.16 3.78
CA LEU A 70 -2.27 1.71 3.83
C LEU A 70 -0.88 1.13 4.04
N HIS A 71 -0.73 0.31 5.08
CA HIS A 71 0.47 -0.49 5.33
C HIS A 71 0.18 -1.95 4.99
N VAL A 72 1.04 -2.55 4.18
CA VAL A 72 0.95 -3.96 3.79
C VAL A 72 2.15 -4.72 4.33
N GLN A 73 1.90 -5.57 5.32
CA GLN A 73 2.91 -6.42 5.95
C GLN A 73 3.11 -7.71 5.15
N VAL A 74 4.33 -7.94 4.66
CA VAL A 74 4.67 -9.11 3.83
C VAL A 74 5.12 -10.26 4.72
N GLY A 75 4.24 -11.26 4.90
CA GLY A 75 4.51 -12.45 5.71
C GLY A 75 4.78 -13.71 4.88
N SER A 76 5.19 -14.78 5.57
CA SER A 76 5.34 -16.14 5.01
C SER A 76 4.83 -17.18 6.01
N PRO A 77 4.22 -18.29 5.56
CA PRO A 77 3.87 -19.39 6.46
C PRO A 77 5.10 -20.18 6.97
N ASP A 78 6.27 -20.00 6.35
CA ASP A 78 7.49 -20.76 6.66
C ASP A 78 8.48 -20.00 7.56
N VAL A 79 8.22 -18.72 7.85
CA VAL A 79 9.11 -17.85 8.61
C VAL A 79 8.31 -17.16 9.71
N ASP A 80 8.67 -17.43 10.95
CA ASP A 80 8.13 -16.71 12.09
C ASP A 80 8.68 -15.28 12.12
N VAL A 81 7.78 -14.31 12.19
CA VAL A 81 8.09 -12.88 12.30
C VAL A 81 7.24 -12.28 13.40
N THR A 82 7.77 -11.31 14.13
CA THR A 82 7.02 -10.56 15.14
C THR A 82 6.72 -9.15 14.64
N TRP A 83 5.44 -8.86 14.41
CA TRP A 83 4.97 -7.53 14.00
C TRP A 83 4.72 -6.61 15.19
N ASN A 84 5.07 -5.33 15.03
CA ASN A 84 4.69 -4.31 16.01
C ASN A 84 3.22 -3.90 15.80
N THR A 85 2.33 -4.31 16.69
CA THR A 85 0.89 -3.98 16.59
C THR A 85 0.57 -2.53 16.94
N ALA A 86 1.49 -1.83 17.61
CA ALA A 86 1.34 -0.40 17.91
C ALA A 86 1.85 0.50 16.76
N ASP A 87 2.67 -0.05 15.86
CA ASP A 87 3.20 0.66 14.69
C ASP A 87 3.18 -0.26 13.46
N PRO A 88 2.07 -0.25 12.68
CA PRO A 88 1.94 -1.10 11.51
C PRO A 88 2.88 -0.72 10.35
N SER A 89 3.58 0.41 10.44
CA SER A 89 4.54 0.86 9.43
C SER A 89 5.94 0.26 9.61
N ALA A 90 6.22 -0.30 10.79
CA ALA A 90 7.53 -0.85 11.11
C ALA A 90 7.71 -2.27 10.52
N ASP A 91 8.92 -2.53 10.02
CA ASP A 91 9.38 -3.88 9.69
C ASP A 91 9.28 -4.80 10.91
N ALA A 92 9.01 -6.07 10.65
CA ALA A 92 9.01 -7.10 11.68
C ALA A 92 10.41 -7.39 12.22
N THR A 93 10.47 -7.92 13.44
CA THR A 93 11.68 -8.56 13.98
C THR A 93 11.62 -10.06 13.72
N LEU A 94 12.72 -10.61 13.20
CA LEU A 94 12.96 -12.06 13.05
C LEU A 94 13.43 -12.69 14.37
#